data_AF-A0AAE4ZDQ7-F1
#
_entry.id   AF-A0AAE4ZDQ7-F1
#
_cell.length_a   1.000
_cell.length_b   1.000
_cell.length_c   1.000
_cell.angle_alpha   90.00
_cell.angle_beta   90.00
_cell.angle_gamma   90.00
#
_symmetry.space_group_name_H-M   'P 1'
#
loop_
_entity.id
_entity.type
_entity.pdbx_description
1 polymer ?
#
loop_
_entity_poly.entity_id
_entity_poly.type
_entity_poly.pdbx_seq_one_letter_code
_entity_poly.pdbx_strand_id
1 'polypeptide(L)'
;MVERKPLRATFESWVETQIRGAYERGEFENLEGAGKPIPARDGDDWWVRGYLEREGLSADDLLPEPLRLRKDIERLGDVVRGARTEREVRDEVAGLNRRIAAWLRNPSGPQVPIRRVDADEVVERWRIERSTAPPVEVETIDEEQRRIRRAQASAALAAAGYAEVRRGQVRVDRPRRITIRRLWLFGRRRKAERG
;
A
#
# COMPACT_ATOMS: atom_id res chain seq x y z
N MET A 1 16.06 7.77 -22.36
CA MET A 1 15.42 9.05 -22.72
C MET A 1 14.81 8.85 -24.10
N VAL A 2 13.51 9.08 -24.28
CA VAL A 2 12.84 8.78 -25.56
C VAL A 2 13.13 9.92 -26.54
N GLU A 3 13.68 9.59 -27.71
CA GLU A 3 13.96 10.58 -28.76
C GLU A 3 12.63 11.14 -29.30
N ARG A 4 12.56 12.45 -29.53
CA ARG A 4 11.36 13.08 -30.08
C ARG A 4 11.35 13.03 -31.60
N LYS A 5 10.15 12.87 -32.17
CA LYS A 5 9.93 12.94 -33.62
C LYS A 5 10.49 14.25 -34.23
N PRO A 6 11.29 14.19 -35.31
CA PRO A 6 11.77 15.36 -36.03
C PRO A 6 10.63 16.12 -36.72
N LEU A 7 10.73 17.46 -36.78
CA LEU A 7 9.69 18.36 -37.31
C LEU A 7 9.32 18.09 -38.78
N ARG A 8 10.25 17.56 -39.59
CA ARG A 8 10.07 17.30 -41.03
C ARG A 8 9.80 15.83 -41.37
N ALA A 9 9.74 14.95 -40.37
CA ALA A 9 9.44 13.54 -40.59
C ALA A 9 7.92 13.29 -40.52
N THR A 10 7.41 12.34 -41.30
CA THR A 10 6.06 11.79 -41.08
C THR A 10 6.08 10.87 -39.85
N PHE A 11 4.91 10.61 -39.24
CA PHE A 11 4.86 9.74 -38.06
C PHE A 11 5.29 8.32 -38.41
N GLU A 12 4.73 7.78 -39.50
CA GLU A 12 5.07 6.48 -40.07
C GLU A 12 6.57 6.35 -40.37
N SER A 13 7.18 7.29 -41.11
CA SER A 13 8.61 7.23 -41.46
C SER A 13 9.53 7.29 -40.23
N TRP A 14 9.16 8.05 -39.21
CA TRP A 14 9.94 8.13 -37.97
C TRP A 14 9.82 6.85 -37.14
N VAL A 15 8.61 6.30 -37.00
CA VAL A 15 8.38 5.03 -36.29
C VAL A 15 9.13 3.89 -36.97
N GLU A 16 9.07 3.77 -38.30
CA GLU A 16 9.79 2.69 -39.01
C GLU A 16 11.30 2.83 -38.90
N THR A 17 11.81 4.06 -38.85
CA THR A 17 13.24 4.31 -38.60
C THR A 17 13.65 3.85 -37.20
N GLN A 18 12.82 4.08 -36.18
CA GLN A 18 13.07 3.63 -34.81
C GLN A 18 12.99 2.10 -34.70
N ILE A 19 11.99 1.47 -35.33
CA ILE A 19 11.83 0.00 -35.35
C ILE A 19 13.04 -0.64 -36.02
N ARG A 20 13.45 -0.17 -37.21
CA ARG A 20 14.63 -0.66 -37.91
C ARG A 20 15.89 -0.50 -37.07
N GLY A 21 16.10 0.67 -36.46
CA GLY A 21 17.24 0.89 -35.58
C GLY A 21 17.26 -0.06 -34.37
N ALA A 22 16.09 -0.35 -33.78
CA ALA A 22 15.97 -1.32 -32.69
C ALA A 22 16.30 -2.75 -33.13
N TYR A 23 15.89 -3.14 -34.35
CA TYR A 23 16.33 -4.40 -34.98
C TYR A 23 17.85 -4.45 -35.18
N GLU A 24 18.47 -3.41 -35.73
CA GLU A 24 19.92 -3.34 -35.96
C GLU A 24 20.73 -3.42 -34.66
N ARG A 25 20.19 -2.89 -33.55
CA ARG A 25 20.80 -2.99 -32.22
C ARG A 25 20.52 -4.32 -31.52
N GLY A 26 19.70 -5.19 -32.10
CA GLY A 26 19.30 -6.46 -31.51
C GLY A 26 18.41 -6.32 -30.28
N GLU A 27 17.67 -5.21 -30.13
CA GLU A 27 16.77 -5.01 -28.98
C GLU A 27 15.58 -6.00 -28.96
N PHE A 28 15.30 -6.63 -30.10
CA PHE A 28 14.31 -7.71 -30.23
C PHE A 28 14.92 -9.12 -30.08
N GLU A 29 16.23 -9.25 -29.87
CA GLU A 29 16.89 -10.52 -29.60
C GLU A 29 16.77 -10.90 -28.11
N ASN A 30 16.68 -12.20 -27.81
CA ASN A 30 16.56 -12.72 -26.43
C ASN A 30 15.40 -12.14 -25.59
N LEU A 31 14.29 -11.75 -26.22
CA LEU A 31 13.08 -11.35 -25.49
C LEU A 31 12.61 -12.46 -24.56
N GLU A 32 12.08 -12.08 -23.40
CA GLU A 32 11.45 -13.01 -22.49
C GLU A 32 10.25 -13.67 -23.17
N GLY A 33 10.35 -14.98 -23.43
CA GLY A 33 9.32 -15.73 -24.17
C GLY A 33 9.60 -15.90 -25.66
N ALA A 34 10.70 -15.38 -26.20
CA ALA A 34 11.10 -15.61 -27.60
C ALA A 34 11.18 -17.11 -27.91
N GLY A 35 10.49 -17.54 -28.97
CA GLY A 35 10.43 -18.95 -29.41
C GLY A 35 9.64 -19.89 -28.49
N LYS A 36 9.13 -19.42 -27.36
CA LYS A 36 8.25 -20.21 -26.48
C LYS A 36 6.80 -20.09 -26.98
N PRO A 37 5.98 -21.14 -26.85
CA PRO A 37 4.56 -21.05 -27.12
C PRO A 37 3.92 -19.98 -26.23
N ILE A 38 3.01 -19.18 -26.79
CA ILE A 38 2.21 -18.25 -26.01
C ILE A 38 1.42 -19.09 -24.99
N PRO A 39 1.52 -18.81 -23.67
CA PRO A 39 0.80 -19.58 -22.66
C PRO A 39 -0.69 -19.64 -23.00
N ALA A 40 -1.29 -20.82 -22.94
CA ALA A 40 -2.72 -20.96 -23.10
C ALA A 40 -3.40 -20.12 -22.02
N ARG A 41 -4.19 -19.13 -22.45
CA ARG A 41 -4.92 -18.23 -21.57
C ARG A 41 -6.35 -18.13 -22.08
N ASP A 42 -7.30 -18.17 -21.15
CA ASP A 42 -8.72 -18.20 -21.48
C ASP A 42 -9.21 -16.81 -21.90
N GLY A 43 -9.89 -16.71 -23.04
CA GLY A 43 -10.56 -15.48 -23.50
C GLY A 43 -9.65 -14.43 -24.14
N ASP A 44 -10.25 -13.59 -24.99
CA ASP A 44 -9.54 -12.63 -25.84
C ASP A 44 -8.83 -11.51 -25.04
N ASP A 45 -9.32 -11.20 -23.85
CA ASP A 45 -8.83 -10.10 -22.99
C ASP A 45 -7.70 -10.53 -22.03
N TRP A 46 -7.06 -11.68 -22.27
CA TRP A 46 -5.99 -12.19 -21.40
C TRP A 46 -4.81 -11.23 -21.25
N TRP A 47 -4.47 -10.50 -22.31
CA TRP A 47 -3.35 -9.57 -22.31
C TRP A 47 -3.67 -8.31 -21.49
N VAL A 48 -4.93 -7.87 -21.47
CA VAL A 48 -5.42 -6.75 -20.65
C VAL A 48 -5.31 -7.11 -19.18
N ARG A 49 -5.81 -8.29 -18.78
CA ARG A 49 -5.70 -8.77 -17.39
C ARG A 49 -4.25 -8.93 -16.96
N GLY A 50 -3.42 -9.52 -17.82
CA GLY A 50 -1.99 -9.62 -17.55
C GLY A 50 -1.30 -8.25 -17.44
N TYR A 51 -1.74 -7.24 -18.20
CA TYR A 51 -1.23 -5.88 -18.05
C TYR A 51 -1.65 -5.25 -16.73
N LEU A 52 -2.93 -5.36 -16.35
CA LEU A 52 -3.44 -4.86 -15.08
C LEU A 52 -2.69 -5.46 -13.89
N GLU A 53 -2.48 -6.78 -13.90
CA GLU A 53 -1.73 -7.48 -12.85
C GLU A 53 -0.27 -7.00 -12.75
N ARG A 54 0.41 -6.84 -13.90
CA ARG A 54 1.80 -6.34 -13.93
C ARG A 54 1.94 -4.92 -13.41
N GLU A 55 0.97 -4.06 -13.72
CA GLU A 55 0.97 -2.66 -13.29
C GLU A 55 0.33 -2.45 -11.91
N GLY A 56 -0.17 -3.51 -11.26
CA GLY A 56 -0.89 -3.40 -9.99
C GLY A 56 -2.19 -2.60 -10.08
N LEU A 57 -2.80 -2.55 -11.26
CA LEU A 57 -4.03 -1.84 -11.53
C LEU A 57 -5.23 -2.76 -11.29
N SER A 58 -6.33 -2.19 -10.78
CA SER A 58 -7.58 -2.93 -10.66
C SER A 58 -8.37 -2.83 -11.95
N ALA A 59 -9.15 -3.86 -12.27
CA ALA A 59 -10.15 -3.78 -13.35
C ALA A 59 -11.15 -2.63 -13.13
N ASP A 60 -11.32 -2.19 -11.88
CA ASP A 60 -12.19 -1.08 -11.50
C ASP A 60 -11.70 0.27 -12.02
N ASP A 61 -10.40 0.40 -12.28
CA ASP A 61 -9.79 1.62 -12.81
C ASP A 61 -10.11 1.80 -14.30
N LEU A 62 -10.49 0.72 -15.01
CA LEU A 62 -10.91 0.77 -16.40
C LEU A 62 -12.41 1.10 -16.57
N LEU A 63 -13.18 1.07 -15.48
CA LEU A 63 -14.61 1.31 -15.56
C LEU A 63 -14.89 2.79 -15.90
N PRO A 64 -15.90 3.08 -16.75
CA PRO A 64 -16.44 4.42 -16.87
C PRO A 64 -16.86 4.99 -15.51
N GLU A 65 -16.69 6.31 -15.33
CA GLU A 65 -17.00 7.01 -14.07
C GLU A 65 -18.35 6.61 -13.42
N PRO A 66 -19.50 6.53 -14.13
CA PRO A 66 -20.75 6.14 -13.49
C PRO A 66 -20.74 4.72 -12.92
N LEU A 67 -20.05 3.77 -13.57
CA LEU A 67 -19.93 2.40 -13.04
C LEU A 67 -19.01 2.35 -11.82
N ARG A 68 -17.94 3.16 -11.81
CA ARG A 68 -17.07 3.33 -10.63
C ARG A 68 -17.86 3.89 -9.45
N LEU A 69 -18.62 4.97 -9.67
CA LEU A 69 -19.44 5.58 -8.62
C LEU A 69 -20.49 4.62 -8.06
N ARG A 70 -21.14 3.83 -8.92
CA ARG A 70 -22.09 2.81 -8.45
C ARG A 70 -21.40 1.76 -7.58
N LYS A 71 -20.23 1.29 -8.00
CA LYS A 71 -19.43 0.32 -7.24
C LYS A 71 -18.96 0.89 -5.89
N ASP A 72 -18.56 2.15 -5.88
CA ASP A 72 -18.14 2.85 -4.66
C ASP A 72 -19.30 2.98 -3.67
N ILE A 73 -20.53 3.23 -4.16
CA ILE A 73 -21.76 3.23 -3.32
C ILE A 73 -22.00 1.83 -2.72
N GLU A 74 -21.89 0.78 -3.52
CA GLU A 74 -22.09 -0.61 -3.07
C GLU A 74 -21.05 -1.02 -2.02
N ARG A 75 -19.79 -0.59 -2.16
CA ARG A 75 -18.69 -0.89 -1.24
C ARG A 75 -18.59 0.05 -0.04
N LEU A 76 -19.37 1.13 -0.01
CA LEU A 76 -19.25 2.16 1.01
C LEU A 76 -19.36 1.59 2.43
N GLY A 77 -20.22 0.60 2.65
CA GLY A 77 -20.36 -0.08 3.94
C GLY A 77 -19.07 -0.75 4.42
N ASP A 78 -18.36 -1.43 3.52
CA ASP A 78 -17.08 -2.08 3.85
C ASP A 78 -15.97 -1.06 4.09
N VAL A 79 -15.96 0.04 3.33
CA VAL A 79 -14.99 1.14 3.50
C VAL A 79 -15.14 1.78 4.88
N VAL A 80 -16.37 2.13 5.28
CA VAL A 80 -16.62 2.81 6.55
C VAL A 80 -16.56 1.88 7.76
N ARG A 81 -16.59 0.56 7.56
CA ARG A 81 -16.48 -0.42 8.65
C ARG A 81 -15.19 -0.24 9.47
N GLY A 82 -14.10 0.16 8.82
CA GLY A 82 -12.81 0.43 9.47
C GLY A 82 -12.71 1.78 10.19
N ALA A 83 -13.70 2.67 10.01
CA ALA A 83 -13.69 4.00 10.63
C ALA A 83 -13.79 3.89 12.16
N ARG A 84 -13.00 4.72 12.85
CA ARG A 84 -12.96 4.80 14.32
C ARG A 84 -13.93 5.82 14.86
N THR A 85 -14.30 6.82 14.06
CA THR A 85 -15.18 7.91 14.48
C THR A 85 -16.31 8.14 13.47
N GLU A 86 -17.44 8.63 13.95
CA GLU A 86 -18.54 9.05 13.08
C GLU A 86 -18.10 10.13 12.08
N ARG A 87 -17.17 11.01 12.48
CA ARG A 87 -16.66 12.07 11.60
C ARG A 87 -15.98 11.46 10.36
N GLU A 88 -15.16 10.42 10.54
CA GLU A 88 -14.52 9.71 9.43
C GLU A 88 -15.56 9.11 8.48
N VAL A 89 -16.62 8.50 9.01
CA VAL A 89 -17.73 7.98 8.19
C VAL A 89 -18.38 9.10 7.37
N ARG A 90 -18.71 10.23 8.01
CA ARG A 90 -19.32 11.39 7.34
C ARG A 90 -18.38 11.99 6.28
N ASP A 91 -17.08 12.03 6.55
CA ASP A 91 -16.08 12.54 5.62
C ASP A 91 -15.97 11.67 4.36
N GLU A 92 -15.99 10.34 4.50
CA GLU A 92 -16.00 9.39 3.38
C GLU A 92 -17.27 9.54 2.53
N VAL A 93 -18.44 9.57 3.17
CA VAL A 93 -19.72 9.80 2.48
C VAL A 93 -19.70 11.14 1.74
N ALA A 94 -19.18 12.20 2.37
CA ALA A 94 -19.06 13.51 1.74
C ALA A 94 -18.10 13.49 0.54
N GLY A 95 -16.99 12.75 0.61
CA GLY A 95 -16.07 12.52 -0.49
C GLY A 95 -16.75 11.89 -1.70
N LEU A 96 -17.46 10.79 -1.47
CA LEU A 96 -18.23 10.11 -2.51
C LEU A 96 -19.33 11.02 -3.09
N ASN A 97 -20.09 11.70 -2.24
CA ASN A 97 -21.15 12.61 -2.67
C ASN A 97 -20.65 13.79 -3.50
N ARG A 98 -19.43 14.29 -3.24
CA ARG A 98 -18.80 15.31 -4.10
C ARG A 98 -18.55 14.78 -5.51
N ARG A 99 -18.04 13.56 -5.65
CA ARG A 99 -17.81 12.91 -6.95
C ARG A 99 -19.12 12.64 -7.69
N ILE A 100 -20.13 12.11 -6.99
CA ILE A 100 -21.48 11.92 -7.53
C ILE A 100 -22.05 13.26 -8.03
N ALA A 101 -21.94 14.33 -7.23
CA ALA A 101 -22.42 15.65 -7.62
C ALA A 101 -21.65 16.26 -8.80
N ALA A 102 -20.36 15.94 -8.97
CA ALA A 102 -19.59 16.37 -10.13
C ALA A 102 -20.07 15.66 -11.41
N TRP A 103 -20.25 14.34 -11.36
CA TRP A 103 -20.76 13.59 -12.50
C TRP A 103 -22.20 13.96 -12.86
N LEU A 104 -23.10 14.11 -11.87
CA LEU A 104 -24.49 14.54 -12.13
C LEU A 104 -24.59 15.93 -12.79
N ARG A 105 -23.59 16.80 -12.59
CA ARG A 105 -23.53 18.11 -13.25
C ARG A 105 -23.08 18.02 -14.70
N ASN A 106 -22.24 17.04 -15.04
CA ASN A 106 -21.73 16.82 -16.39
C ASN A 106 -21.60 15.31 -16.67
N PRO A 107 -22.73 14.63 -16.96
CA PRO A 107 -22.73 13.19 -17.12
C PRO A 107 -21.96 12.78 -18.37
N SER A 108 -20.95 11.92 -18.18
CA SER A 108 -20.20 11.28 -19.27
C SER A 108 -20.32 9.76 -19.19
N GLY A 109 -20.41 9.11 -20.36
CA GLY A 109 -20.48 7.65 -20.47
C GLY A 109 -21.89 7.08 -20.31
N PRO A 110 -22.02 5.80 -19.91
CA PRO A 110 -23.30 5.13 -19.76
C PRO A 110 -24.23 5.84 -18.76
N GLN A 111 -25.51 5.94 -19.08
CA GLN A 111 -26.51 6.57 -18.21
C GLN A 111 -26.97 5.58 -17.15
N VAL A 112 -26.43 5.71 -15.95
CA VAL A 112 -26.71 4.83 -14.80
C VAL A 112 -27.47 5.63 -13.74
N PRO A 113 -28.54 5.09 -13.13
CA PRO A 113 -29.24 5.75 -12.05
C PRO A 113 -28.37 5.76 -10.78
N ILE A 114 -27.87 6.95 -10.43
CA ILE A 114 -27.01 7.19 -9.26
C ILE A 114 -27.59 8.36 -8.47
N ARG A 115 -27.63 8.23 -7.14
CA ARG A 115 -28.08 9.28 -6.22
C ARG A 115 -27.03 9.51 -5.14
N ARG A 116 -27.06 10.69 -4.53
CA ARG A 116 -26.25 10.96 -3.34
C ARG A 116 -26.66 10.01 -2.23
N VAL A 117 -25.67 9.58 -1.46
CA VAL A 117 -25.86 8.72 -0.30
C VAL A 117 -26.17 9.57 0.92
N ASP A 118 -27.14 9.14 1.72
CA ASP A 118 -27.45 9.79 3.00
C ASP A 118 -26.38 9.42 4.05
N ALA A 119 -25.73 10.43 4.63
CA ALA A 119 -24.70 10.22 5.63
C ALA A 119 -25.26 9.71 6.96
N ASP A 120 -26.46 10.15 7.35
CA ASP A 120 -27.06 9.75 8.62
C ASP A 120 -27.48 8.27 8.59
N GLU A 121 -28.01 7.78 7.46
CA GLU A 121 -28.30 6.36 7.25
C GLU A 121 -27.04 5.48 7.32
N VAL A 122 -25.95 5.93 6.71
CA VAL A 122 -24.66 5.19 6.72
C VAL A 122 -24.07 5.15 8.13
N VAL A 123 -24.12 6.26 8.85
CA VAL A 123 -23.64 6.35 10.24
C VAL A 123 -24.46 5.44 11.15
N GLU A 124 -25.79 5.42 11.01
CA GLU A 124 -26.64 4.59 11.83
C GLU A 124 -26.34 3.10 11.61
N ARG A 125 -26.24 2.67 10.35
CA ARG A 125 -25.83 1.30 10.01
C ARG A 125 -24.44 0.97 10.57
N TRP A 126 -23.48 1.88 10.42
CA TRP A 126 -22.13 1.70 10.96
C TRP A 126 -22.13 1.53 12.50
N ARG A 127 -22.93 2.32 13.24
CA ARG A 127 -23.06 2.18 14.69
C ARG A 127 -23.67 0.84 15.09
N ILE A 128 -24.72 0.40 14.39
CA ILE A 128 -25.37 -0.89 14.63
C ILE A 128 -24.35 -2.01 14.42
N GLU A 129 -23.68 -2.06 13.27
CA GLU A 129 -22.67 -3.09 12.97
C GLU A 129 -21.53 -3.12 13.99
N ARG A 130 -21.09 -1.96 14.50
CA ARG A 130 -20.08 -1.88 15.56
C ARG A 130 -20.57 -2.37 16.93
N SER A 131 -21.85 -2.17 17.22
CA SER A 131 -22.47 -2.60 18.48
C SER A 131 -22.81 -4.09 18.48
N THR A 132 -23.12 -4.64 17.30
CA THR A 132 -23.43 -6.06 17.08
C THR A 132 -22.18 -6.89 16.82
N ALA A 133 -21.04 -6.27 16.48
CA ALA A 133 -19.76 -6.96 16.45
C ALA A 133 -19.58 -7.65 17.80
N PRO A 134 -19.52 -9.00 17.84
CA PRO A 134 -19.29 -9.69 19.08
C PRO A 134 -18.02 -9.09 19.70
N PRO A 135 -17.95 -8.95 21.04
CA PRO A 135 -16.66 -8.69 21.67
C PRO A 135 -15.70 -9.66 21.00
N VAL A 136 -14.60 -9.16 20.45
CA VAL A 136 -13.50 -10.05 20.10
C VAL A 136 -13.29 -10.82 21.39
N GLU A 137 -13.69 -12.08 21.41
CA GLU A 137 -13.35 -12.99 22.48
C GLU A 137 -11.84 -13.10 22.33
N VAL A 138 -11.16 -12.13 22.93
CA VAL A 138 -9.80 -12.33 23.38
C VAL A 138 -10.03 -13.43 24.39
N GLU A 139 -9.98 -14.68 23.91
CA GLU A 139 -10.05 -15.86 24.77
C GLU A 139 -9.12 -15.51 25.91
N THR A 140 -9.69 -15.28 27.09
CA THR A 140 -8.89 -14.98 28.26
C THR A 140 -8.17 -16.27 28.50
N ILE A 141 -6.99 -16.42 27.91
CA ILE A 141 -6.22 -17.65 27.94
C ILE A 141 -6.14 -18.00 29.40
N ASP A 142 -6.75 -19.13 29.77
CA ASP A 142 -6.79 -19.57 31.16
C ASP A 142 -5.37 -19.52 31.71
N GLU A 143 -5.23 -19.11 32.96
CA GLU A 143 -3.92 -18.85 33.53
C GLU A 143 -3.02 -20.11 33.47
N GLU A 144 -3.67 -21.28 33.53
CA GLU A 144 -3.14 -22.62 33.24
C GLU A 144 -2.57 -22.73 31.81
N GLN A 145 -3.37 -22.38 30.80
CA GLN A 145 -2.97 -22.40 29.38
C GLN A 145 -1.82 -21.42 29.10
N ARG A 146 -1.81 -20.26 29.76
CA ARG A 146 -0.70 -19.30 29.70
C ARG A 146 0.57 -19.87 30.31
N ARG A 147 0.48 -20.59 31.43
CA ARG A 147 1.63 -21.28 32.06
C ARG A 147 2.17 -22.37 31.15
N ILE A 148 1.31 -23.20 30.57
CA ILE A 148 1.70 -24.27 29.64
C ILE A 148 2.43 -23.69 28.42
N ARG A 149 1.86 -22.67 27.76
CA ARG A 149 2.49 -22.02 26.61
C ARG A 149 3.84 -21.37 26.98
N ARG A 150 3.95 -20.75 28.15
CA ARG A 150 5.23 -20.19 28.66
C ARG A 150 6.26 -21.29 28.93
N ALA A 151 5.86 -22.41 29.53
CA ALA A 151 6.75 -23.55 29.77
C ALA A 151 7.20 -24.23 28.47
N GLN A 152 6.30 -24.34 27.48
CA GLN A 152 6.64 -24.81 26.14
C GLN A 152 7.60 -23.85 25.44
N ALA A 153 7.38 -22.54 25.52
CA ALA A 153 8.26 -21.54 24.96
C ALA A 153 9.64 -21.54 25.64
N SER A 154 9.71 -21.66 26.97
CA SER A 154 10.98 -21.75 27.69
C SER A 154 11.72 -23.05 27.40
N ALA A 155 11.02 -24.18 27.27
CA ALA A 155 11.60 -25.45 26.84
C ALA A 155 12.13 -25.39 25.40
N ALA A 156 11.40 -24.76 24.48
CA ALA A 156 11.84 -24.56 23.10
C ALA A 156 13.09 -23.67 23.03
N LEU A 157 13.13 -22.59 23.83
CA LEU A 157 14.31 -21.74 23.96
C LEU A 157 15.52 -22.50 24.53
N ALA A 158 15.31 -23.31 25.58
CA ALA A 158 16.35 -24.16 26.14
C ALA A 158 16.88 -25.20 25.14
N ALA A 159 15.99 -25.83 24.36
CA ALA A 159 16.35 -26.76 23.29
C ALA A 159 17.13 -26.06 22.16
N ALA A 160 16.80 -24.79 21.87
CA ALA A 160 17.55 -23.93 20.95
C ALA A 160 18.85 -23.37 21.56
N GLY A 161 19.25 -23.82 22.76
CA GLY A 161 20.50 -23.44 23.42
C GLY A 161 20.45 -22.11 24.18
N TYR A 162 19.28 -21.48 24.31
CA TYR A 162 19.09 -20.28 25.11
C TYR A 162 18.77 -20.65 26.57
N ALA A 163 19.70 -20.39 27.48
CA ALA A 163 19.44 -20.51 28.92
C ALA A 163 18.67 -19.29 29.44
N GLU A 164 17.53 -19.51 30.10
CA GLU A 164 16.71 -18.44 30.67
C GLU A 164 17.43 -17.80 31.86
N VAL A 165 17.94 -16.59 31.67
CA VAL A 165 18.70 -15.87 32.69
C VAL A 165 17.76 -15.27 33.73
N ARG A 166 17.66 -15.88 34.93
CA ARG A 166 16.91 -15.28 36.05
C ARG A 166 17.55 -13.96 36.47
N ARG A 167 16.74 -12.88 36.50
CA ARG A 167 17.15 -11.48 36.80
C ARG A 167 18.01 -11.27 38.07
N GLY A 168 18.12 -12.25 38.97
CA GLY A 168 18.96 -12.19 40.18
C GLY A 168 20.34 -12.86 40.08
N GLN A 169 20.63 -13.65 39.04
CA GLN A 169 21.93 -14.34 38.89
C GLN A 169 22.91 -13.63 37.95
N VAL A 170 22.50 -12.52 37.33
CA VAL A 170 23.40 -11.73 36.50
C VAL A 170 24.29 -10.87 37.40
N ARG A 171 25.44 -11.40 37.79
CA ARG A 171 26.58 -10.55 38.17
C ARG A 171 27.08 -9.88 36.88
N VAL A 172 26.55 -8.70 36.60
CA VAL A 172 27.13 -7.82 35.58
C VAL A 172 28.44 -7.31 36.17
N ASP A 173 29.54 -7.99 35.86
CA ASP A 173 30.86 -7.48 36.22
C ASP A 173 31.09 -6.22 35.40
N ARG A 174 31.10 -5.06 36.05
CA ARG A 174 31.25 -3.77 35.37
C ARG A 174 32.67 -3.70 34.81
N PRO A 175 32.89 -3.52 33.49
CA PRO A 175 34.23 -3.29 33.00
C PRO A 175 34.77 -1.97 33.56
N ARG A 176 36.04 -2.00 33.99
CA ARG A 176 36.79 -0.86 34.51
C ARG A 176 36.66 0.33 33.55
N ARG A 177 36.32 1.50 34.13
CA ARG A 177 36.27 2.81 33.46
C ARG A 177 37.49 2.99 32.54
N ILE A 178 37.28 2.89 31.23
CA ILE A 178 38.23 3.44 30.26
C ILE A 178 37.97 4.94 30.21
N THR A 179 38.88 5.71 30.78
CA THR A 179 38.90 7.18 30.74
C THR A 179 39.19 7.62 29.30
N ILE A 180 38.15 7.83 28.50
CA ILE A 180 38.29 8.50 27.21
C ILE A 180 38.47 9.99 27.50
N ARG A 181 39.73 10.44 27.44
CA ARG A 181 40.15 11.84 27.48
C ARG A 181 39.61 12.52 26.22
N ARG A 182 38.42 13.14 26.29
CA ARG A 182 37.90 14.01 25.21
C ARG A 182 38.80 15.24 25.10
N LEU A 183 39.66 15.22 24.09
CA LEU A 183 40.43 16.37 23.63
C LEU A 183 39.46 17.35 22.95
N TRP A 184 39.03 18.39 23.67
CA TRP A 184 38.24 19.49 23.11
C TRP A 184 39.20 20.52 22.52
N LEU A 185 39.48 20.42 21.22
CA LEU A 185 40.13 21.48 20.44
C LEU A 185 39.02 22.34 19.82
N PHE A 186 38.55 23.35 20.57
CA PHE A 186 37.82 24.47 19.96
C PHE A 186 38.37 25.77 20.56
N GLY A 187 39.24 26.40 19.77
CA GLY A 187 39.92 27.63 20.08
C GLY A 187 38.96 28.81 20.15
N ARG A 188 38.96 29.48 21.30
CA ARG A 188 38.30 30.76 21.54
C ARG A 188 39.12 31.87 20.87
N ARG A 189 38.68 32.36 19.71
CA ARG A 189 39.26 33.55 19.06
C ARG A 189 38.88 34.78 19.88
N ARG A 190 39.85 35.39 20.58
CA ARG A 190 39.69 36.72 21.20
C ARG A 190 39.69 37.79 20.10
N LYS A 191 38.64 38.60 20.05
CA LYS A 191 38.63 39.89 19.35
C LYS A 191 39.42 40.88 20.22
N ALA A 192 40.50 41.43 19.68
CA ALA A 192 41.25 42.52 20.29
C ALA A 192 40.67 43.85 19.79
N GLU A 193 40.35 44.74 20.72
CA GLU A 193 40.26 46.18 20.49
C GLU A 193 41.68 46.76 20.44
N ARG A 194 41.92 47.71 19.51
CA ARG A 194 42.73 48.93 19.68
C ARG A 194 42.96 49.60 18.32
N GLY A 195 42.82 50.94 18.30
CA GLY A 195 43.41 51.84 17.31
C GLY A 195 42.40 52.56 16.46
#